data_AF-A0A2T0W6M7-F1
#
_entry.id   AF-A0A2T0W6M7-F1
#
_cell.length_a   1.000
_cell.length_b   1.000
_cell.length_c   1.000
_cell.angle_alpha   90.00
_cell.angle_beta   90.00
_cell.angle_gamma   90.00
#
_symmetry.space_group_name_H-M   'P 1'
#
loop_
_entity.id
_entity.type
_entity.pdbx_description
1 polymer ?
#
loop_
_entity_poly.entity_id
_entity_poly.type
_entity_poly.pdbx_seq_one_letter_code
_entity_poly.pdbx_strand_id
1 'polypeptide(L)'
;MNHETLLWEGIIAFCLLVFLQYLSTWLSVRSSKVRSLLKSKPSLIYYRDDYDETKMKKERITKIEIMQAIRKGGYVSLDEIAAVILETDGTLTVMQKSKEKQLEKEDFFY
;
A
#
# COMPACT_ATOMS: atom_id res chain seq x y z
N MET A 1 -18.18 16.09 41.44
CA MET A 1 -18.20 15.90 39.98
C MET A 1 -19.54 15.32 39.63
N ASN A 2 -20.37 16.03 38.86
CA ASN A 2 -21.73 15.59 38.56
C ASN A 2 -21.66 14.53 37.46
N HIS A 3 -22.16 13.32 37.73
CA HIS A 3 -22.14 12.21 36.77
C HIS A 3 -22.90 12.52 35.47
N GLU A 4 -23.88 13.42 35.55
CA GLU A 4 -24.66 13.95 34.42
C GLU A 4 -23.79 14.67 33.37
N THR A 5 -22.78 15.46 33.80
CA THR A 5 -21.94 16.21 32.85
C THR A 5 -20.95 15.30 32.13
N LEU A 6 -20.46 14.26 32.82
CA LEU A 6 -19.55 13.25 32.25
C LEU A 6 -20.23 12.43 31.15
N LEU A 7 -21.53 12.10 31.31
CA LEU A 7 -22.30 11.39 30.30
C LEU A 7 -22.51 12.24 29.04
N TRP A 8 -22.85 13.52 29.21
CA TRP A 8 -23.06 14.44 28.10
C TRP A 8 -21.78 14.73 27.32
N GLU A 9 -20.67 14.94 28.02
CA GLU A 9 -19.35 15.10 27.41
C GLU A 9 -18.93 13.86 26.62
N GLY A 10 -19.18 12.67 27.16
CA GLY A 10 -18.90 11.40 26.48
C GLY A 10 -19.73 11.23 25.20
N ILE A 11 -21.01 11.57 25.24
CA ILE A 11 -21.91 11.53 24.07
C ILE A 11 -21.42 12.52 23.01
N ILE A 12 -21.08 13.76 23.39
CA ILE A 12 -20.56 14.76 22.44
C ILE A 12 -19.26 14.28 21.81
N ALA A 13 -18.31 13.78 22.59
CA ALA A 13 -17.04 13.27 22.09
C ALA A 13 -17.26 12.10 21.12
N PHE A 14 -18.19 11.18 21.43
CA PHE A 14 -18.55 10.07 20.57
C PHE A 14 -19.22 10.54 19.27
N CYS A 15 -20.20 11.45 19.35
CA CYS A 15 -20.85 12.04 18.18
C CYS A 15 -19.84 12.77 17.29
N LEU A 16 -18.90 13.51 17.88
CA LEU A 16 -17.83 14.18 17.15
C LEU A 16 -16.91 13.17 16.44
N LEU A 17 -16.55 12.08 17.11
CA LEU A 17 -15.76 11.00 16.52
C LEU A 17 -16.50 10.37 15.32
N VAL A 18 -17.79 10.04 15.48
CA VAL A 18 -18.63 9.47 14.40
C VAL A 18 -18.76 10.45 13.24
N PHE A 19 -18.96 11.75 13.53
CA PHE A 19 -19.02 12.78 12.52
C PHE A 19 -17.71 12.91 11.74
N LEU A 20 -16.56 12.89 12.42
CA LEU A 20 -15.24 12.91 11.79
C LEU A 20 -14.99 11.68 10.91
N GLN A 21 -15.40 10.49 11.37
CA GLN A 21 -15.33 9.25 10.58
C GLN A 21 -16.17 9.33 9.31
N TYR A 22 -17.40 9.83 9.43
CA TYR A 22 -18.29 10.02 8.28
C TYR A 22 -17.72 11.03 7.30
N LEU A 23 -17.23 12.17 7.80
CA LEU A 23 -16.63 13.22 6.98
C LEU A 23 -15.39 12.73 6.23
N SER A 24 -14.51 11.99 6.92
CA SER A 24 -13.31 11.39 6.31
C SER A 24 -13.68 10.43 5.17
N THR A 25 -14.68 9.57 5.39
CA THR A 25 -15.18 8.64 4.37
C THR A 25 -15.80 9.38 3.19
N TRP A 26 -16.65 10.38 3.46
CA TRP A 26 -17.31 11.18 2.42
C TRP A 26 -16.29 11.94 1.55
N LEU A 27 -15.28 12.56 2.17
CA LEU A 27 -14.19 13.23 1.47
C LEU A 27 -13.36 12.25 0.62
N SER A 28 -13.11 11.03 1.14
CA SER A 28 -12.37 9.97 0.43
C SER A 28 -13.07 9.52 -0.85
N VAL A 29 -14.41 9.43 -0.85
CA VAL A 29 -15.18 8.99 -2.02
C VAL A 29 -15.31 10.10 -3.06
N ARG A 30 -15.39 11.37 -2.63
CA ARG A 30 -15.66 12.50 -3.53
C ARG A 30 -14.41 13.12 -4.14
N SER A 31 -13.24 12.97 -3.52
CA SER A 31 -11.99 13.57 -4.01
C SER A 31 -10.94 12.51 -4.31
N SER A 32 -10.54 12.42 -5.58
CA SER A 32 -9.44 11.55 -6.02
C SER A 32 -8.10 11.90 -5.35
N LYS A 33 -7.89 13.18 -5.01
CA LYS A 33 -6.71 13.66 -4.27
C LYS A 33 -6.72 13.20 -2.82
N VAL A 34 -7.86 13.28 -2.13
CA VAL A 34 -8.02 12.79 -0.75
C VAL A 34 -7.91 11.26 -0.73
N ARG A 35 -8.55 10.58 -1.69
CA ARG A 35 -8.37 9.14 -1.90
C ARG A 35 -6.91 8.76 -2.09
N SER A 36 -6.14 9.53 -2.87
CA SER A 36 -4.72 9.25 -3.12
C SER A 36 -3.80 9.64 -1.97
N LEU A 37 -4.21 10.54 -1.08
CA LEU A 37 -3.50 10.88 0.16
C LEU A 37 -3.73 9.82 1.23
N LEU A 38 -4.95 9.28 1.30
CA LEU A 38 -5.35 8.29 2.29
C LEU A 38 -5.05 6.85 1.87
N LYS A 39 -5.10 6.55 0.57
CA LYS A 39 -4.59 5.30 0.02
C LYS A 39 -3.13 5.49 -0.37
N SER A 40 -2.23 4.87 0.38
CA SER A 40 -0.96 4.44 -0.19
C SER A 40 -1.27 3.67 -1.47
N LYS A 41 -0.52 3.91 -2.55
CA LYS A 41 -0.61 3.08 -3.75
C LYS A 41 0.53 2.08 -3.73
N PRO A 42 0.31 0.84 -4.20
CA PRO A 42 1.42 -0.09 -4.36
C PRO A 42 2.48 0.54 -5.26
N SER A 43 3.74 0.18 -5.02
CA SER A 43 4.89 0.76 -5.69
C SER A 43 5.64 -0.35 -6.41
N LEU A 44 5.70 -0.28 -7.74
CA LEU A 44 6.48 -1.23 -8.54
C LEU A 44 7.97 -0.95 -8.34
N ILE A 45 8.66 -1.81 -7.58
CA ILE A 45 10.05 -1.63 -7.14
C ILE A 45 11.05 -2.26 -8.13
N TYR A 46 10.70 -3.40 -8.71
CA TYR A 46 11.51 -4.09 -9.71
C TYR A 46 10.60 -4.56 -10.84
N TYR A 47 11.05 -4.44 -12.09
CA TYR A 47 10.28 -4.86 -13.26
C TYR A 47 11.19 -5.12 -14.46
N ARG A 48 11.02 -6.27 -15.13
CA ARG A 48 11.77 -6.66 -16.34
C ARG A 48 13.28 -6.43 -16.21
N ASP A 49 13.87 -7.04 -15.19
CA ASP A 49 15.32 -7.02 -14.97
C ASP A 49 15.90 -5.64 -14.60
N ASP A 50 15.04 -4.66 -14.33
CA ASP A 50 15.43 -3.32 -13.89
C ASP A 50 14.89 -2.96 -12.50
N TYR A 51 15.74 -2.32 -11.70
CA TYR A 51 15.39 -1.80 -10.38
C TYR A 51 14.95 -0.34 -10.50
N ASP A 52 13.79 0.00 -9.96
CA ASP A 52 13.38 1.39 -9.81
C ASP A 52 14.07 2.01 -8.59
N GLU A 53 15.35 2.36 -8.74
CA GLU A 53 16.20 2.91 -7.69
C GLU A 53 15.59 4.19 -7.06
N THR A 54 14.81 4.94 -7.84
CA THR A 54 14.11 6.15 -7.35
C THR A 54 13.03 5.77 -6.34
N LYS A 55 12.19 4.77 -6.66
CA LYS A 55 11.18 4.26 -5.72
C LYS A 55 11.81 3.51 -4.56
N MET A 56 12.86 2.72 -4.79
CA MET A 56 13.61 2.06 -3.72
C MET A 56 14.10 3.07 -2.68
N LYS A 57 14.69 4.19 -3.12
CA LYS A 57 15.14 5.25 -2.21
C LYS A 57 13.97 5.94 -1.51
N LYS A 58 12.87 6.21 -2.22
CA LYS A 58 11.67 6.86 -1.68
C LYS A 58 11.00 6.01 -0.59
N GLU A 59 10.84 4.72 -0.87
CA GLU A 59 10.19 3.75 0.02
C GLU A 59 11.16 3.07 1.00
N ARG A 60 12.45 3.45 0.94
CA ARG A 60 13.55 2.93 1.77
C ARG A 60 13.72 1.42 1.68
N ILE A 61 13.49 0.84 0.50
CA ILE A 61 13.66 -0.57 0.21
C ILE A 61 15.05 -0.84 -0.36
N THR A 62 15.70 -1.87 0.15
CA THR A 62 17.03 -2.32 -0.28
C THR A 62 16.94 -3.53 -1.24
N LYS A 63 18.01 -3.76 -2.03
CA LYS A 63 18.12 -4.97 -2.86
C LYS A 63 18.08 -6.25 -2.03
N ILE A 64 18.57 -6.21 -0.80
CA ILE A 64 18.56 -7.35 0.12
C ILE A 64 17.12 -7.73 0.49
N GLU A 65 16.26 -6.75 0.79
CA GLU A 65 14.85 -6.99 1.09
C GLU A 65 14.10 -7.58 -0.10
N ILE A 66 14.39 -7.09 -1.32
CA ILE A 66 13.85 -7.66 -2.56
C ILE A 66 14.26 -9.13 -2.69
N MET A 67 15.56 -9.45 -2.52
CA MET A 67 16.05 -10.83 -2.59
C MET A 67 15.45 -11.72 -1.49
N GLN A 68 15.23 -11.19 -0.29
CA GLN A 68 14.54 -11.91 0.78
C GLN A 68 13.09 -12.21 0.44
N ALA A 69 12.38 -11.25 -0.16
CA ALA A 69 11.01 -11.45 -0.62
C ALA A 69 10.93 -12.54 -1.71
N ILE A 70 11.86 -12.53 -2.66
CA ILE A 70 11.98 -13.54 -3.72
C ILE A 70 12.17 -14.93 -3.12
N ARG A 71 13.10 -15.08 -2.15
CA ARG A 71 13.34 -16.34 -1.44
C ARG A 71 12.12 -16.80 -0.62
N LYS A 72 11.43 -15.88 0.05
CA LYS A 72 10.18 -16.19 0.76
C LYS A 72 9.08 -16.67 -0.17
N GLY A 73 9.06 -16.16 -1.41
CA GLY A 73 8.16 -16.63 -2.47
C GLY A 73 8.53 -18.00 -3.07
N GLY A 74 9.63 -18.62 -2.63
CA GLY A 74 10.09 -19.92 -3.13
C GLY A 74 10.99 -19.84 -4.36
N TYR A 75 11.37 -18.64 -4.80
CA TYR A 75 12.22 -18.44 -5.96
C TYR A 75 13.69 -18.24 -5.55
N VAL A 76 14.61 -18.68 -6.42
CA VAL A 76 16.05 -18.65 -6.13
C VAL A 76 16.76 -17.51 -6.85
N SER A 77 16.26 -17.12 -8.03
CA SER A 77 16.86 -16.09 -8.88
C SER A 77 15.84 -15.01 -9.28
N LEU A 78 16.36 -13.83 -9.60
CA LEU A 78 15.62 -12.74 -10.25
C LEU A 78 15.23 -13.07 -11.69
N ASP A 79 15.94 -14.00 -12.34
CA ASP A 79 15.71 -14.33 -13.76
C ASP A 79 14.29 -14.83 -14.02
N GLU A 80 13.67 -15.45 -13.01
CA GLU A 80 12.31 -15.98 -13.06
C GLU A 80 11.26 -14.92 -12.69
N ILE A 81 11.67 -13.75 -12.20
CA ILE A 81 10.79 -12.74 -11.61
C ILE A 81 10.48 -11.65 -12.65
N ALA A 82 9.19 -11.42 -12.88
CA ALA A 82 8.72 -10.35 -13.75
C ALA A 82 8.68 -9.01 -13.02
N ALA A 83 8.22 -9.03 -11.77
CA ALA A 83 8.02 -7.83 -10.97
C ALA A 83 8.11 -8.09 -9.47
N VAL A 84 8.52 -7.06 -8.74
CA VAL A 84 8.38 -6.98 -7.28
C VAL A 84 7.64 -5.68 -6.94
N ILE A 85 6.57 -5.82 -6.18
CA ILE A 85 5.66 -4.74 -5.81
C ILE A 85 5.72 -4.55 -4.30
N LEU A 86 5.89 -3.31 -3.86
CA LEU A 86 5.67 -2.93 -2.47
C LEU A 86 4.20 -2.58 -2.29
N GLU A 87 3.50 -3.39 -1.52
CA GLU A 87 2.09 -3.17 -1.17
C GLU A 87 1.92 -2.03 -0.16
N THR A 88 0.67 -1.62 0.01
CA THR A 88 0.29 -0.50 0.89
C THR A 88 0.51 -0.77 2.37
N ASP A 89 0.55 -2.05 2.75
CA ASP A 89 0.84 -2.53 4.10
C ASP A 89 2.35 -2.75 4.35
N GLY A 90 3.19 -2.43 3.36
CA GLY A 90 4.65 -2.59 3.42
C GLY A 90 5.14 -3.99 3.06
N THR A 91 4.26 -4.90 2.65
CA THR A 91 4.68 -6.22 2.16
C THR A 91 5.26 -6.15 0.75
N LEU A 92 6.24 -7.01 0.45
CA LEU A 92 6.80 -7.16 -0.88
C LEU A 92 6.18 -8.39 -1.55
N THR A 93 5.40 -8.17 -2.59
CA THR A 93 4.80 -9.21 -3.43
C THR A 93 5.70 -9.48 -4.64
N VAL A 94 5.91 -10.77 -4.95
CA VAL A 94 6.78 -11.23 -6.04
C VAL A 94 5.94 -11.91 -7.11
N MET A 95 6.11 -11.49 -8.36
CA MET A 95 5.38 -12.02 -9.51
C MET A 95 6.35 -12.69 -10.49
N GLN A 96 6.07 -13.93 -10.88
CA GLN A 96 6.89 -14.70 -11.81
C GLN A 96 6.63 -14.29 -13.27
N LYS A 97 7.64 -14.45 -14.14
CA LYS A 97 7.50 -14.34 -15.60
C LYS A 97 6.52 -15.42 -16.09
N SER A 98 5.45 -14.99 -16.77
CA SER A 98 4.53 -15.89 -17.47
C SER A 98 5.00 -16.11 -18.92
N LYS A 99 4.87 -17.34 -19.41
CA LYS A 99 5.16 -17.70 -20.81
C LYS A 99 4.03 -17.31 -21.77
N GLU A 100 2.81 -17.16 -21.25
CA GLU A 100 1.58 -16.98 -22.06
C GLU A 100 1.20 -15.51 -22.19
N LYS A 101 1.47 -14.69 -21.18
CA LYS A 101 1.15 -13.26 -21.18
C LYS A 101 2.36 -12.46 -20.68
N GLN A 102 2.80 -11.50 -21.48
CA GLN A 102 3.71 -10.48 -21.00
C GLN A 102 2.94 -9.55 -20.06
N LEU A 103 3.36 -9.49 -18.80
CA LEU A 103 2.77 -8.56 -17.84
C LEU A 103 3.19 -7.14 -18.23
N GLU A 104 2.22 -6.23 -18.32
CA GLU A 104 2.46 -4.80 -18.50
C GLU A 104 2.42 -4.08 -17.16
N LYS A 105 2.94 -2.84 -17.11
CA LYS A 105 2.96 -2.07 -15.86
C LYS A 105 1.56 -1.89 -15.27
N GLU A 106 0.56 -1.80 -16.12
CA GLU A 106 -0.85 -1.61 -15.76
C GLU A 106 -1.45 -2.84 -15.06
N ASP A 107 -0.96 -4.05 -15.37
CA ASP A 107 -1.42 -5.28 -14.73
C ASP A 107 -1.06 -5.35 -13.23
N PHE A 108 -0.17 -4.47 -12.74
CA PHE A 108 0.32 -4.48 -11.35
C PHE A 108 -0.35 -3.47 -10.41
N PHE A 109 -1.21 -2.59 -10.92
CA PHE A 109 -1.86 -1.56 -10.11
C PHE A 109 -3.39 -1.78 -10.10
N TYR A 110 -3.90 -2.37 -9.01
CA TYR A 110 -5.33 -2.63 -8.74
C TYR A 110 -6.09 -1.44 -8.13
#